data_AF-A0A2E3HSE7-F1
#
_entry.id   AF-A0A2E3HSE7-F1
#
_cell.length_a   1.000
_cell.length_b   1.000
_cell.length_c   1.000
_cell.angle_alpha   90.00
_cell.angle_beta   90.00
_cell.angle_gamma   90.00
#
_symmetry.space_group_name_H-M   'P 1'
#
loop_
_entity.id
_entity.type
_entity.pdbx_description
1 polymer ?
#
loop_
_entity_poly.entity_id
_entity_poly.type
_entity_poly.pdbx_seq_one_letter_code
_entity_poly.pdbx_strand_id
1 'polypeptide(L)'
;MFGQLEQYASEGELGKLIVKSERVRANVPFPGIARYLRERLIDAFSSHQELSKLIKVYASVLESEEGSSTTNSDQLRHYRLVLAAAYLAANRAEQAIKTYQQLLVDADASERIELTMNLAQAYQKKGDAQQAIAILVLAIKEQPNYYGFHRLLAESYADLKMMSKVQEIAQRLQKELDRIDKSDRRNRRFGDREEDIFSSLGHIYMTARDYDRAVTIFKKGILDGRNRDLIRSLADAYQAAGRIETAEQIRASTESNGEEDRRNRRSRRSEGIVPNTLMVDVNGDEISLSSFADKIIILHFFSLNESKANLQTLNEFCQDKKSSLQVVGIMEGHFSEEGWFAKKMDNLEKLSFPVVRFNQAEWDLFEFAVGFPIRAVPATLTVIGDGLLIDQKHYADLSTGTLEDLVKSTRQRRSSMDRDPNVLWANRVVKFSSQYSDADWSAEQALGPPDTYPDHGDRPTAWCPEVNNTDRTEFIRVGFESPTYMEGLKVYETCNPGVIVQVFAFDEAGQRYSLWQRERPETTFVKKRIFRIQLPSTAYKVDMVEIHLRPQARSGWSQIDAIGLLYPQD
;
A
#
# COMPACT_ATOMS: atom_id res chain seq x y z
N MET A 1 -11.14 -2.62 13.46
CA MET A 1 -12.38 -3.25 12.92
C MET A 1 -12.10 -4.11 11.69
N PHE A 2 -11.47 -3.56 10.64
CA PHE A 2 -11.09 -4.30 9.44
C PHE A 2 -9.96 -5.32 9.66
N GLY A 3 -8.98 -5.02 10.53
CA GLY A 3 -7.92 -5.98 10.87
C GLY A 3 -8.42 -7.32 11.45
N GLN A 4 -9.53 -7.32 12.20
CA GLN A 4 -10.16 -8.56 12.68
C GLN A 4 -10.83 -9.36 11.55
N LEU A 5 -11.34 -8.70 10.51
CA LEU A 5 -11.88 -9.40 9.34
C LEU A 5 -10.75 -10.10 8.58
N GLU A 6 -9.59 -9.43 8.44
CA GLU A 6 -8.40 -10.01 7.81
C GLU A 6 -7.83 -11.17 8.63
N GLN A 7 -7.75 -11.01 9.94
CA GLN A 7 -7.33 -12.07 10.85
C GLN A 7 -8.22 -13.31 10.71
N TYR A 8 -9.55 -13.17 10.88
CA TYR A 8 -10.48 -14.30 10.75
C TYR A 8 -10.46 -14.95 9.37
N ALA A 9 -10.26 -14.17 8.31
CA ALA A 9 -10.10 -14.70 6.96
C ALA A 9 -8.81 -15.52 6.81
N SER A 10 -7.69 -15.03 7.36
CA SER A 10 -6.40 -15.71 7.28
C SER A 10 -6.33 -16.98 8.14
N GLU A 11 -6.90 -16.94 9.35
CA GLU A 11 -6.89 -18.05 10.32
C GLU A 11 -7.96 -19.12 10.02
N GLY A 12 -8.84 -18.88 9.05
CA GLY A 12 -9.91 -19.83 8.68
C GLY A 12 -11.08 -19.85 9.68
N GLU A 13 -11.22 -18.81 10.52
CA GLU A 13 -12.32 -18.65 11.47
C GLU A 13 -13.62 -18.15 10.78
N LEU A 14 -14.04 -18.86 9.73
CA LEU A 14 -15.04 -18.43 8.75
C LEU A 14 -16.43 -18.12 9.36
N GLY A 15 -16.81 -18.80 10.44
CA GLY A 15 -18.05 -18.49 11.18
C GLY A 15 -17.99 -17.13 11.88
N LYS A 16 -16.85 -16.79 12.50
CA LYS A 16 -16.64 -15.47 13.12
C LYS A 16 -16.58 -14.38 12.06
N LEU A 17 -16.01 -14.68 10.89
CA LEU A 17 -15.99 -13.78 9.74
C LEU A 17 -17.39 -13.40 9.26
N ILE A 18 -18.32 -14.35 9.12
CA ILE A 18 -19.72 -14.07 8.75
C ILE A 18 -20.38 -13.13 9.78
N VAL A 19 -20.34 -13.51 11.06
CA VAL A 19 -20.99 -12.74 12.13
C VAL A 19 -20.41 -11.32 12.23
N LYS A 20 -19.09 -11.19 12.10
CA LYS A 20 -18.42 -9.89 12.10
C LYS A 20 -18.81 -9.06 10.88
N SER A 21 -18.86 -9.65 9.70
CA SER A 21 -19.25 -8.97 8.46
C SER A 21 -20.65 -8.39 8.56
N GLU A 22 -21.63 -9.16 9.02
CA GLU A 22 -23.00 -8.67 9.23
C GLU A 22 -23.06 -7.53 10.26
N ARG A 23 -22.30 -7.64 11.36
CA ARG A 23 -22.23 -6.58 12.37
C ARG A 23 -21.60 -5.29 11.81
N VAL A 24 -20.55 -5.40 11.00
CA VAL A 24 -19.90 -4.25 10.36
C VAL A 24 -20.87 -3.59 9.38
N ARG A 25 -21.55 -4.37 8.54
CA ARG A 25 -22.55 -3.85 7.59
C ARG A 25 -23.68 -3.09 8.29
N ALA A 26 -24.18 -3.59 9.40
CA ALA A 26 -25.28 -2.96 10.13
C ALA A 26 -24.90 -1.63 10.81
N ASN A 27 -23.63 -1.45 11.17
CA ASN A 27 -23.18 -0.34 12.02
C ASN A 27 -22.28 0.68 11.31
N VAL A 28 -21.84 0.40 10.08
CA VAL A 28 -20.94 1.28 9.32
C VAL A 28 -21.67 1.84 8.09
N PRO A 29 -22.05 3.13 8.11
CA PRO A 29 -22.75 3.77 7.00
C PRO A 29 -21.75 4.26 5.95
N PHE A 30 -21.02 3.34 5.31
CA PHE A 30 -20.06 3.65 4.25
C PHE A 30 -20.54 3.11 2.89
N PRO A 31 -20.68 3.97 1.86
CA PRO A 31 -20.99 3.52 0.50
C PRO A 31 -19.92 2.53 0.01
N GLY A 32 -20.33 1.30 -0.34
CA GLY A 32 -19.43 0.24 -0.80
C GLY A 32 -19.01 -0.78 0.26
N ILE A 33 -19.34 -0.60 1.54
CA ILE A 33 -19.01 -1.57 2.61
C ILE A 33 -19.60 -2.96 2.34
N ALA A 34 -20.83 -3.01 1.82
CA ALA A 34 -21.51 -4.27 1.50
C ALA A 34 -20.78 -5.04 0.39
N ARG A 35 -20.23 -4.34 -0.60
CA ARG A 35 -19.44 -4.94 -1.69
C ARG A 35 -18.10 -5.46 -1.16
N TYR A 36 -17.36 -4.65 -0.41
CA TYR A 36 -16.11 -5.05 0.22
C TYR A 36 -16.27 -6.31 1.08
N LEU A 37 -17.28 -6.33 1.96
CA LEU A 37 -17.54 -7.49 2.83
C LEU A 37 -17.92 -8.74 2.02
N ARG A 38 -18.72 -8.60 0.97
CA ARG A 38 -19.07 -9.69 0.06
C ARG A 38 -17.81 -10.26 -0.59
N GLU A 39 -16.96 -9.43 -1.19
CA GLU A 39 -15.70 -9.87 -1.81
C GLU A 39 -14.81 -10.58 -0.80
N ARG A 40 -14.66 -10.05 0.42
CA ARG A 40 -13.87 -10.71 1.48
C ARG A 40 -14.44 -12.07 1.88
N LEU A 41 -15.75 -12.21 2.01
CA LEU A 41 -16.40 -13.49 2.31
C LEU A 41 -16.15 -14.49 1.18
N ILE A 42 -16.29 -14.08 -0.09
CA ILE A 42 -16.02 -14.96 -1.22
C ILE A 42 -14.55 -15.40 -1.25
N ASP A 43 -13.61 -14.48 -1.08
CA ASP A 43 -12.18 -14.78 -1.10
C ASP A 43 -11.79 -15.75 0.02
N ALA A 44 -12.22 -15.49 1.26
CA ALA A 44 -11.89 -16.32 2.41
C ALA A 44 -12.51 -17.73 2.29
N PHE A 45 -13.79 -17.83 1.92
CA PHE A 45 -14.40 -19.14 1.76
C PHE A 45 -13.87 -19.90 0.54
N SER A 46 -13.40 -19.19 -0.50
CA SER A 46 -12.75 -19.81 -1.65
C SER A 46 -11.36 -20.35 -1.28
N SER A 47 -10.52 -19.56 -0.60
CA SER A 47 -9.16 -19.96 -0.23
C SER A 47 -9.13 -21.17 0.69
N HIS A 48 -10.12 -21.28 1.59
CA HIS A 48 -10.28 -22.41 2.49
C HIS A 48 -11.11 -23.57 1.90
N GLN A 49 -11.57 -23.47 0.65
CA GLN A 49 -12.40 -24.50 -0.04
C GLN A 49 -13.76 -24.77 0.61
N GLU A 50 -14.33 -23.79 1.30
CA GLU A 50 -15.56 -23.92 2.10
C GLU A 50 -16.77 -23.18 1.52
N LEU A 51 -16.72 -22.74 0.25
CA LEU A 51 -17.82 -22.04 -0.44
C LEU A 51 -19.19 -22.74 -0.31
N SER A 52 -19.21 -24.07 -0.25
CA SER A 52 -20.44 -24.84 -0.07
C SER A 52 -21.15 -24.53 1.27
N LYS A 53 -20.40 -24.27 2.34
CA LYS A 53 -20.92 -23.87 3.65
C LYS A 53 -21.50 -22.47 3.60
N LEU A 54 -20.82 -21.52 2.93
CA LEU A 54 -21.31 -20.15 2.74
C LEU A 54 -22.67 -20.13 2.02
N ILE A 55 -22.77 -20.89 0.93
CA ILE A 55 -24.01 -21.06 0.17
C ILE A 55 -25.12 -21.60 1.08
N LYS A 56 -24.84 -22.65 1.86
CA LYS A 56 -25.84 -23.26 2.75
C LYS A 56 -26.34 -22.27 3.79
N VAL A 57 -25.45 -21.47 4.40
CA VAL A 57 -25.81 -20.46 5.39
C VAL A 57 -26.75 -19.42 4.78
N TYR A 58 -26.34 -18.74 3.71
CA TYR A 58 -27.14 -17.65 3.14
C TYR A 58 -28.42 -18.14 2.43
N ALA A 59 -28.44 -19.36 1.89
CA ALA A 59 -29.67 -19.97 1.39
C ALA A 59 -30.68 -20.20 2.52
N SER A 60 -30.24 -20.76 3.66
CA SER A 60 -31.12 -21.00 4.81
C SER A 60 -31.67 -19.71 5.43
N VAL A 61 -30.86 -18.65 5.46
CA VAL A 61 -31.27 -17.33 5.93
C VAL A 61 -32.38 -16.77 5.04
N LEU A 62 -32.21 -16.84 3.71
CA LEU A 62 -33.23 -16.36 2.76
C LEU A 62 -34.55 -17.13 2.89
N GLU A 63 -34.50 -18.46 3.03
CA GLU A 63 -35.70 -19.28 3.24
C GLU A 63 -36.44 -18.90 4.54
N SER A 64 -35.72 -18.57 5.62
CA SER A 64 -36.33 -18.16 6.89
C SER A 64 -36.93 -16.74 6.88
N GLU A 65 -36.32 -15.82 6.13
CA GLU A 65 -36.67 -14.40 6.14
C GLU A 65 -37.75 -14.03 5.10
N GLU A 66 -37.91 -14.81 4.02
CA GLU A 66 -38.98 -14.62 3.03
C GLU A 66 -40.39 -14.94 3.58
N GLY A 67 -40.48 -15.64 4.71
CA GLY A 67 -41.74 -15.96 5.40
C GLY A 67 -42.13 -14.98 6.53
N SER A 68 -41.29 -14.00 6.84
CA SER A 68 -41.50 -13.06 7.96
C SER A 68 -42.11 -11.74 7.48
N SER A 69 -43.07 -11.19 8.24
CA SER A 69 -43.78 -9.95 7.92
C SER A 69 -43.01 -8.67 8.29
N THR A 70 -41.79 -8.78 8.84
CA THR A 70 -40.97 -7.67 9.33
C THR A 70 -39.67 -7.46 8.54
N THR A 71 -39.50 -8.16 7.42
CA THR A 71 -38.18 -8.26 6.76
C THR A 71 -37.79 -6.98 6.01
N ASN A 72 -36.59 -6.48 6.31
CA ASN A 72 -36.02 -5.32 5.62
C ASN A 72 -35.58 -5.71 4.19
N SER A 73 -36.18 -5.06 3.18
CA SER A 73 -35.92 -5.28 1.74
C SER A 73 -34.43 -5.19 1.39
N ASP A 74 -33.70 -4.26 1.99
CA ASP A 74 -32.28 -4.04 1.70
C ASP A 74 -31.39 -5.17 2.23
N GLN A 75 -31.79 -5.78 3.34
CA GLN A 75 -31.09 -6.90 3.94
C GLN A 75 -31.27 -8.18 3.13
N LEU A 76 -32.49 -8.44 2.64
CA LEU A 76 -32.75 -9.55 1.71
C LEU A 76 -31.97 -9.37 0.41
N ARG A 77 -31.93 -8.15 -0.15
CA ARG A 77 -31.15 -7.84 -1.35
C ARG A 77 -29.67 -8.13 -1.13
N HIS A 78 -29.11 -7.75 0.02
CA HIS A 78 -27.72 -8.05 0.38
C HIS A 78 -27.45 -9.57 0.43
N TYR A 79 -28.30 -10.34 1.12
CA TYR A 79 -28.14 -11.79 1.21
C TYR A 79 -28.20 -12.48 -0.16
N ARG A 80 -29.11 -12.03 -1.04
CA ARG A 80 -29.18 -12.51 -2.42
C ARG A 80 -27.91 -12.21 -3.21
N LEU A 81 -27.32 -11.03 -3.04
CA LEU A 81 -26.05 -10.65 -3.68
C LEU A 81 -24.89 -11.53 -3.22
N VAL A 82 -24.77 -11.79 -1.92
CA VAL A 82 -23.73 -12.68 -1.37
C VAL A 82 -23.91 -14.10 -1.92
N LEU A 83 -25.15 -14.60 -1.93
CA LEU A 83 -25.47 -15.93 -2.43
C LEU A 83 -25.17 -16.07 -3.93
N ALA A 84 -25.52 -15.06 -4.75
CA ALA A 84 -25.23 -15.07 -6.18
C ALA A 84 -23.72 -15.12 -6.47
N ALA A 85 -22.94 -14.30 -5.76
CA ALA A 85 -21.48 -14.31 -5.86
C ALA A 85 -20.88 -15.65 -5.41
N ALA A 86 -21.43 -16.26 -4.34
CA ALA A 86 -21.00 -17.58 -3.88
C ALA A 86 -21.33 -18.69 -4.89
N TYR A 87 -22.50 -18.64 -5.54
CA TYR A 87 -22.82 -19.57 -6.63
C TYR A 87 -21.85 -19.42 -7.81
N LEU A 88 -21.54 -18.19 -8.20
CA LEU A 88 -20.59 -17.92 -9.29
C LEU A 88 -19.19 -18.45 -8.96
N ALA A 89 -18.68 -18.18 -7.76
CA ALA A 89 -17.38 -18.66 -7.28
C ALA A 89 -17.33 -20.19 -7.16
N ALA A 90 -18.42 -20.82 -6.72
CA ALA A 90 -18.54 -22.28 -6.60
C ALA A 90 -18.85 -23.00 -7.93
N ASN A 91 -18.75 -22.30 -9.07
CA ASN A 91 -19.04 -22.79 -10.41
C ASN A 91 -20.48 -23.34 -10.60
N ARG A 92 -21.44 -22.88 -9.79
CA ARG A 92 -22.87 -23.22 -9.89
C ARG A 92 -23.59 -22.23 -10.80
N ALA A 93 -23.18 -22.21 -12.07
CA ALA A 93 -23.54 -21.17 -13.04
C ALA A 93 -25.06 -20.98 -13.22
N GLU A 94 -25.86 -22.04 -13.25
CA GLU A 94 -27.32 -21.92 -13.44
C GLU A 94 -28.01 -21.19 -12.30
N GLN A 95 -27.59 -21.47 -11.06
CA GLN A 95 -28.13 -20.82 -9.87
C GLN A 95 -27.71 -19.35 -9.83
N ALA A 96 -26.44 -19.07 -10.16
CA ALA A 96 -25.93 -17.70 -10.26
C ALA A 96 -26.71 -16.88 -11.31
N ILE A 97 -26.90 -17.41 -12.52
CA ILE A 97 -27.66 -16.74 -13.60
C ILE A 97 -29.07 -16.37 -13.13
N LYS A 98 -29.79 -17.33 -12.55
CA LYS A 98 -31.16 -17.10 -12.07
C LYS A 98 -31.20 -15.97 -11.02
N THR A 99 -30.29 -15.99 -10.04
CA THR A 99 -30.27 -14.98 -8.97
C THR A 99 -29.85 -13.61 -9.50
N TYR A 100 -28.85 -13.52 -10.39
CA TYR A 100 -28.45 -12.24 -10.98
C TYR A 100 -29.54 -11.62 -11.87
N GLN A 101 -30.26 -12.43 -12.65
CA GLN A 101 -31.43 -11.96 -13.43
C GLN A 101 -32.51 -11.35 -12.54
N GLN A 102 -32.77 -11.95 -11.37
CA GLN A 102 -33.73 -11.40 -10.40
C GLN A 102 -33.25 -10.09 -9.79
N LEU A 103 -31.96 -10.00 -9.42
CA LEU A 103 -31.37 -8.79 -8.84
C LEU A 103 -31.36 -7.59 -9.81
N LEU A 104 -31.24 -7.86 -11.11
CA LEU A 104 -31.21 -6.84 -12.17
C LEU A 104 -32.53 -6.09 -12.37
N VAL A 105 -33.68 -6.69 -11.99
CA VAL A 105 -35.01 -6.08 -12.19
C VAL A 105 -35.12 -4.73 -11.49
N ASP A 106 -34.64 -4.65 -10.25
CA ASP A 106 -34.72 -3.45 -9.40
C ASP A 106 -33.35 -2.78 -9.20
N ALA A 107 -32.37 -3.05 -10.08
CA ALA A 107 -31.02 -2.51 -9.97
C ALA A 107 -30.94 -1.04 -10.41
N ASP A 108 -30.29 -0.22 -9.59
CA ASP A 108 -29.92 1.13 -9.98
C ASP A 108 -28.80 1.13 -11.05
N ALA A 109 -28.44 2.31 -11.57
CA ALA A 109 -27.44 2.42 -12.63
C ALA A 109 -26.04 1.95 -12.21
N SER A 110 -25.69 2.07 -10.93
CA SER A 110 -24.39 1.66 -10.39
C SER A 110 -24.34 0.15 -10.18
N GLU A 111 -25.36 -0.42 -9.57
CA GLU A 111 -25.49 -1.87 -9.35
C GLU A 111 -25.61 -2.65 -10.66
N ARG A 112 -26.26 -2.06 -11.68
CA ARG A 112 -26.42 -2.69 -12.99
C ARG A 112 -25.09 -3.05 -13.63
N ILE A 113 -24.05 -2.24 -13.43
CA ILE A 113 -22.72 -2.52 -13.99
C ILE A 113 -22.16 -3.83 -13.41
N GLU A 114 -22.06 -3.89 -12.08
CA GLU A 114 -21.53 -5.05 -11.36
C GLU A 114 -22.35 -6.32 -11.65
N LEU A 115 -23.69 -6.21 -11.62
CA LEU A 115 -24.60 -7.31 -11.85
C LEU A 115 -24.53 -7.84 -13.28
N THR A 116 -24.44 -6.96 -14.28
CA THR A 116 -24.31 -7.37 -15.69
C THR A 116 -22.97 -8.04 -15.95
N MET A 117 -21.87 -7.56 -15.36
CA MET A 117 -20.57 -8.24 -15.46
C MET A 117 -20.63 -9.66 -14.88
N ASN A 118 -21.14 -9.79 -13.66
CA ASN A 118 -21.21 -11.08 -12.97
C ASN A 118 -22.17 -12.05 -13.69
N LEU A 119 -23.26 -11.55 -14.27
CA LEU A 119 -24.16 -12.34 -15.11
C LEU A 119 -23.47 -12.83 -16.39
N ALA A 120 -22.67 -11.98 -17.05
CA ALA A 120 -21.89 -12.38 -18.23
C ALA A 120 -20.88 -13.49 -17.90
N GLN A 121 -20.15 -13.33 -16.79
CA GLN A 121 -19.25 -14.36 -16.28
C GLN A 121 -19.97 -15.67 -15.95
N ALA A 122 -21.19 -15.59 -15.39
CA ALA A 122 -22.00 -16.76 -15.10
C ALA A 122 -22.39 -17.51 -16.39
N TYR A 123 -22.78 -16.79 -17.45
CA TYR A 123 -23.05 -17.38 -18.76
C TYR A 123 -21.79 -18.00 -19.38
N GLN A 124 -20.64 -17.34 -19.31
CA GLN A 124 -19.36 -17.89 -19.77
C GLN A 124 -19.02 -19.20 -19.04
N LYS A 125 -19.14 -19.23 -17.71
CA LYS A 125 -18.92 -20.46 -16.90
C LYS A 125 -19.90 -21.59 -17.23
N LYS A 126 -21.13 -21.26 -17.64
CA LYS A 126 -22.10 -22.25 -18.16
C LYS A 126 -21.70 -22.81 -19.54
N GLY A 127 -20.81 -22.12 -20.26
CA GLY A 127 -20.50 -22.40 -21.66
C GLY A 127 -21.46 -21.73 -22.64
N ASP A 128 -22.28 -20.79 -22.18
CA ASP A 128 -23.26 -20.05 -23.00
C ASP A 128 -22.71 -18.67 -23.39
N ALA A 129 -21.61 -18.67 -24.12
CA ALA A 129 -20.94 -17.45 -24.56
C ALA A 129 -21.84 -16.57 -25.47
N GLN A 130 -22.86 -17.15 -26.12
CA GLN A 130 -23.81 -16.40 -26.94
C GLN A 130 -24.69 -15.46 -26.10
N GLN A 131 -25.20 -15.94 -24.97
CA GLN A 131 -25.97 -15.08 -24.06
C GLN A 131 -25.07 -14.02 -23.39
N ALA A 132 -23.84 -14.37 -23.04
CA ALA A 132 -22.86 -13.40 -22.54
C ALA A 132 -22.62 -12.26 -23.54
N ILE A 133 -22.40 -12.59 -24.83
CA ILE A 133 -22.25 -11.60 -25.90
C ILE A 133 -23.50 -10.72 -26.01
N ALA A 134 -24.69 -11.31 -26.00
CA ALA A 134 -25.95 -10.58 -26.17
C ALA A 134 -26.13 -9.49 -25.10
N ILE A 135 -25.89 -9.83 -23.82
CA ILE A 135 -26.02 -8.87 -22.73
C ILE A 135 -24.89 -7.82 -22.73
N LEU A 136 -23.65 -8.21 -23.08
CA LEU A 136 -22.51 -7.30 -23.09
C LEU A 136 -22.61 -6.27 -24.22
N VAL A 137 -23.12 -6.66 -25.40
CA VAL A 137 -23.36 -5.73 -26.51
C VAL A 137 -24.38 -4.64 -26.11
N LEU A 138 -25.43 -5.01 -25.37
CA LEU A 138 -26.40 -4.06 -24.84
C LEU A 138 -25.76 -3.15 -23.77
N ALA A 139 -24.99 -3.73 -22.85
CA ALA A 139 -24.31 -3.00 -21.78
C ALA A 139 -23.31 -1.96 -22.30
N ILE A 140 -22.52 -2.31 -23.31
CA ILE A 140 -21.57 -1.39 -23.97
C ILE A 140 -22.28 -0.25 -24.69
N LYS A 141 -23.49 -0.49 -25.22
CA LYS A 141 -24.28 0.56 -25.87
C LYS A 141 -24.76 1.59 -24.85
N GLU A 142 -25.14 1.15 -23.64
CA GLU A 142 -25.54 2.03 -22.55
C GLU A 142 -24.34 2.73 -21.90
N GLN A 143 -23.22 2.01 -21.76
CA GLN A 143 -22.03 2.47 -21.05
C GLN A 143 -20.75 2.22 -21.86
N PRO A 144 -20.51 3.00 -22.93
CA PRO A 144 -19.41 2.74 -23.86
C PRO A 144 -18.02 2.88 -23.22
N ASN A 145 -17.90 3.73 -22.20
CA ASN A 145 -16.64 4.06 -21.52
C ASN A 145 -16.33 3.13 -20.33
N TYR A 146 -17.12 2.08 -20.12
CA TYR A 146 -16.83 1.05 -19.13
C TYR A 146 -16.09 -0.11 -19.81
N TYR A 147 -14.75 -0.05 -19.76
CA TYR A 147 -13.89 -0.91 -20.58
C TYR A 147 -13.92 -2.40 -20.19
N GLY A 148 -14.32 -2.72 -18.95
CA GLY A 148 -14.49 -4.10 -18.49
C GLY A 148 -15.50 -4.91 -19.30
N PHE A 149 -16.57 -4.29 -19.80
CA PHE A 149 -17.52 -4.97 -20.68
C PHE A 149 -16.88 -5.38 -22.01
N HIS A 150 -15.97 -4.56 -22.54
CA HIS A 150 -15.27 -4.88 -23.79
C HIS A 150 -14.29 -6.03 -23.60
N ARG A 151 -13.63 -6.11 -22.43
CA ARG A 151 -12.79 -7.26 -22.08
C ARG A 151 -13.61 -8.54 -22.02
N LEU A 152 -14.70 -8.56 -21.25
CA LEU A 152 -15.59 -9.74 -21.14
C LEU A 152 -16.19 -10.13 -22.50
N LEU A 153 -16.49 -9.15 -23.37
CA LEU A 153 -17.01 -9.40 -24.71
C LEU A 153 -15.94 -10.08 -25.58
N ALA A 154 -14.69 -9.61 -25.51
CA ALA A 154 -13.57 -10.23 -26.21
C ALA A 154 -13.31 -11.67 -25.73
N GLU A 155 -13.36 -11.92 -24.43
CA GLU A 155 -13.27 -13.28 -23.85
C GLU A 155 -14.41 -14.17 -24.37
N SER A 156 -15.65 -13.68 -24.37
CA SER A 156 -16.80 -14.43 -24.88
C SER A 156 -16.69 -14.75 -26.38
N TYR A 157 -16.13 -13.84 -27.19
CA TYR A 157 -15.84 -14.13 -28.60
C TYR A 157 -14.71 -15.15 -28.76
N ALA A 158 -13.70 -15.13 -27.89
CA ALA A 158 -12.62 -16.10 -27.90
C ALA A 158 -13.10 -17.50 -27.54
N ASP A 159 -14.05 -17.64 -26.61
CA ASP A 159 -14.71 -18.91 -26.26
C ASP A 159 -15.41 -19.53 -27.48
N LEU A 160 -15.99 -18.70 -28.36
CA LEU A 160 -16.58 -19.10 -29.64
C LEU A 160 -15.56 -19.22 -30.79
N LYS A 161 -14.26 -19.09 -30.50
CA LYS A 161 -13.16 -19.11 -31.48
C LYS A 161 -13.26 -18.01 -32.56
N MET A 162 -13.95 -16.91 -32.26
CA MET A 162 -14.15 -15.78 -33.17
C MET A 162 -13.04 -14.74 -33.03
N MET A 163 -11.79 -15.12 -33.30
CA MET A 163 -10.62 -14.25 -33.10
C MET A 163 -10.65 -12.95 -33.91
N SER A 164 -11.32 -12.94 -35.06
CA SER A 164 -11.52 -11.72 -35.86
C SER A 164 -12.32 -10.65 -35.09
N LYS A 165 -13.30 -11.07 -34.28
CA LYS A 165 -14.09 -10.17 -33.43
C LYS A 165 -13.28 -9.65 -32.24
N VAL A 166 -12.44 -10.48 -31.66
CA VAL A 166 -11.49 -10.07 -30.60
C VAL A 166 -10.57 -8.97 -31.13
N GLN A 167 -10.01 -9.15 -32.33
CA GLN A 167 -9.14 -8.17 -32.98
C GLN A 167 -9.89 -6.87 -33.34
N GLU A 168 -11.14 -6.96 -33.78
CA GLU A 168 -12.00 -5.80 -34.06
C GLU A 168 -12.20 -4.93 -32.80
N ILE A 169 -12.46 -5.57 -31.65
CA ILE A 169 -12.57 -4.88 -30.36
C ILE A 169 -11.24 -4.23 -29.98
N ALA A 170 -10.13 -4.95 -30.04
CA ALA A 170 -8.79 -4.41 -29.74
C ALA A 170 -8.48 -3.17 -30.61
N GLN A 171 -8.75 -3.23 -31.91
CA GLN A 171 -8.54 -2.11 -32.82
C GLN A 171 -9.43 -0.91 -32.49
N ARG A 172 -10.68 -1.14 -32.05
CA ARG A 172 -11.59 -0.08 -31.64
C ARG A 172 -11.09 0.60 -30.38
N LEU A 173 -10.73 -0.15 -29.34
CA LEU A 173 -10.19 0.42 -28.10
C LEU A 173 -8.85 1.10 -28.32
N GLN A 174 -7.97 0.57 -29.18
CA GLN A 174 -6.72 1.23 -29.54
C GLN A 174 -6.98 2.60 -30.18
N LYS A 175 -7.92 2.70 -31.12
CA LYS A 175 -8.31 3.99 -31.73
C LYS A 175 -8.89 4.96 -30.71
N GLU A 176 -9.60 4.45 -29.71
CA GLU A 176 -10.14 5.26 -28.62
C GLU A 176 -9.02 5.77 -27.71
N LEU A 177 -8.08 4.90 -27.34
CA LEU A 177 -6.88 5.24 -26.60
C LEU A 177 -6.06 6.31 -27.34
N ASP A 178 -5.83 6.14 -28.64
CA ASP A 178 -5.11 7.10 -29.48
C ASP A 178 -5.83 8.46 -29.55
N ARG A 179 -7.17 8.49 -29.45
CA ARG A 179 -7.96 9.74 -29.38
C ARG A 179 -7.79 10.40 -28.02
N ILE A 180 -7.89 9.62 -26.95
CA ILE A 180 -7.69 10.09 -25.56
C ILE A 180 -6.30 10.72 -25.43
N ASP A 181 -5.26 10.04 -25.92
CA ASP A 181 -3.86 10.49 -25.90
C ASP A 181 -3.64 11.79 -26.68
N LYS A 182 -4.44 12.04 -27.74
CA LYS A 182 -4.39 13.28 -28.53
C LYS A 182 -5.16 14.45 -27.89
N SER A 183 -6.17 14.19 -27.06
CA SER A 183 -7.13 15.21 -26.64
C SER A 183 -6.77 16.00 -25.38
N ASP A 184 -6.03 15.45 -24.40
CA ASP A 184 -5.63 16.22 -23.21
C ASP A 184 -4.45 15.58 -22.43
N ARG A 185 -3.28 16.22 -22.46
CA ARG A 185 -2.10 15.81 -21.67
C ARG A 185 -2.14 16.30 -20.22
N ARG A 186 -3.10 17.16 -19.84
CA ARG A 186 -3.05 17.94 -18.58
C ARG A 186 -4.04 17.50 -17.51
N ASN A 187 -5.02 16.67 -17.87
CA ASN A 187 -6.07 16.20 -16.97
C ASN A 187 -6.26 14.70 -17.12
N ARG A 188 -5.12 13.97 -17.19
CA ARG A 188 -5.14 12.58 -16.73
C ARG A 188 -5.68 12.65 -15.30
N ARG A 189 -6.59 11.75 -14.97
CA ARG A 189 -7.00 11.48 -13.59
C ARG A 189 -7.47 10.04 -13.68
N PHE A 190 -6.53 9.15 -13.93
CA PHE A 190 -6.79 7.71 -13.94
C PHE A 190 -6.82 7.24 -12.48
N GLY A 191 -7.76 7.80 -11.71
CA GLY A 191 -8.03 7.40 -10.34
C GLY A 191 -9.15 6.37 -10.33
N ASP A 192 -8.93 5.26 -9.63
CA ASP A 192 -9.90 4.36 -8.99
C ASP A 192 -11.23 4.11 -9.71
N ARG A 193 -11.23 4.02 -11.05
CA ARG A 193 -12.29 3.31 -11.77
C ARG A 193 -11.82 1.88 -11.91
N GLU A 194 -12.62 0.94 -11.41
CA GLU A 194 -12.27 -0.47 -11.19
C GLU A 194 -11.74 -1.23 -12.44
N GLU A 195 -11.81 -0.67 -13.65
CA GLU A 195 -11.07 -1.19 -14.80
C GLU A 195 -10.74 -0.07 -15.82
N ASP A 196 -9.46 0.26 -16.00
CA ASP A 196 -9.01 1.26 -16.98
C ASP A 196 -8.84 0.68 -18.41
N ILE A 197 -8.72 1.57 -19.39
CA ILE A 197 -8.58 1.19 -20.81
C ILE A 197 -7.30 0.38 -21.07
N PHE A 198 -6.22 0.62 -20.32
CA PHE A 198 -4.95 -0.08 -20.50
C PHE A 198 -5.03 -1.52 -20.01
N SER A 199 -5.62 -1.75 -18.85
CA SER A 199 -5.90 -3.08 -18.32
C SER A 199 -6.77 -3.86 -19.30
N SER A 200 -7.91 -3.29 -19.68
CA SER A 200 -8.86 -3.95 -20.59
C SER A 200 -8.22 -4.26 -21.95
N LEU A 201 -7.59 -3.28 -22.59
CA LEU A 201 -6.97 -3.45 -23.91
C LEU A 201 -5.78 -4.42 -23.86
N GLY A 202 -4.97 -4.37 -22.81
CA GLY A 202 -3.86 -5.31 -22.61
C GLY A 202 -4.37 -6.75 -22.51
N HIS A 203 -5.42 -7.00 -21.71
CA HIS A 203 -6.05 -8.32 -21.62
C HIS A 203 -6.71 -8.75 -22.95
N ILE A 204 -7.31 -7.83 -23.71
CA ILE A 204 -7.86 -8.15 -25.04
C ILE A 204 -6.74 -8.56 -26.00
N TYR A 205 -5.57 -7.91 -25.96
CA TYR A 205 -4.42 -8.33 -26.75
C TYR A 205 -3.86 -9.69 -26.32
N MET A 206 -3.86 -9.99 -25.01
CA MET A 206 -3.54 -11.33 -24.50
C MET A 206 -4.47 -12.39 -25.09
N THR A 207 -5.78 -12.12 -25.07
CA THR A 207 -6.81 -13.01 -25.65
C THR A 207 -6.64 -13.16 -27.17
N ALA A 208 -6.26 -12.08 -27.86
CA ALA A 208 -5.94 -12.09 -29.29
C ALA A 208 -4.60 -12.79 -29.63
N ARG A 209 -3.84 -13.22 -28.61
CA ARG A 209 -2.48 -13.79 -28.72
C ARG A 209 -1.45 -12.83 -29.30
N ASP A 210 -1.68 -11.54 -29.15
CA ASP A 210 -0.76 -10.49 -29.56
C ASP A 210 0.02 -10.00 -28.33
N TYR A 211 0.90 -10.87 -27.84
CA TYR A 211 1.54 -10.70 -26.55
C TYR A 211 2.48 -9.49 -26.51
N ASP A 212 3.14 -9.15 -27.62
CA ASP A 212 4.00 -7.97 -27.71
C ASP A 212 3.21 -6.66 -27.59
N ARG A 213 2.03 -6.57 -28.22
CA ARG A 213 1.13 -5.43 -28.01
C ARG A 213 0.55 -5.41 -26.61
N ALA A 214 0.20 -6.56 -26.03
CA ALA A 214 -0.23 -6.64 -24.64
C ALA A 214 0.83 -6.08 -23.68
N VAL A 215 2.09 -6.51 -23.82
CA VAL A 215 3.23 -5.97 -23.05
C VAL A 215 3.33 -4.46 -23.20
N THR A 216 3.24 -3.95 -24.43
CA THR A 216 3.33 -2.51 -24.71
C THR A 216 2.21 -1.73 -24.03
N ILE A 217 0.97 -2.23 -24.08
CA ILE A 217 -0.19 -1.57 -23.47
C ILE A 217 -0.12 -1.62 -21.95
N PHE A 218 0.19 -2.76 -21.35
CA PHE A 218 0.36 -2.86 -19.90
C PHE A 218 1.47 -1.93 -19.41
N LYS A 219 2.62 -1.88 -20.11
CA LYS A 219 3.69 -0.91 -19.82
C LYS A 219 3.21 0.53 -19.83
N LYS A 220 2.42 0.91 -20.84
CA LYS A 220 1.87 2.29 -20.96
C LYS A 220 0.89 2.63 -19.83
N GLY A 221 0.14 1.65 -19.33
CA GLY A 221 -0.81 1.85 -18.23
C GLY A 221 -0.16 1.90 -16.84
N ILE A 222 1.05 1.36 -16.67
CA ILE A 222 1.77 1.41 -15.39
C ILE A 222 2.33 2.82 -15.19
N LEU A 223 1.53 3.66 -14.55
CA LEU A 223 1.91 5.01 -14.12
C LEU A 223 2.39 5.05 -12.65
N ASP A 224 1.93 4.11 -11.82
CA ASP A 224 2.36 3.93 -10.43
C ASP A 224 2.82 2.48 -10.23
N GLY A 225 4.06 2.28 -9.75
CA GLY A 225 4.62 0.97 -9.40
C GLY A 225 3.88 0.23 -8.27
N ARG A 226 2.86 0.85 -7.64
CA ARG A 226 1.97 0.21 -6.67
C ARG A 226 0.76 -0.49 -7.30
N ASN A 227 0.50 -0.32 -8.60
CA ASN A 227 -0.57 -1.05 -9.30
C ASN A 227 -0.19 -2.52 -9.52
N ARG A 228 -0.29 -3.32 -8.45
CA ARG A 228 0.13 -4.72 -8.43
C ARG A 228 -0.59 -5.58 -9.44
N ASP A 229 -1.85 -5.26 -9.76
CA ASP A 229 -2.65 -6.03 -10.71
C ASP A 229 -2.15 -5.85 -12.14
N LEU A 230 -1.89 -4.61 -12.56
CA LEU A 230 -1.36 -4.34 -13.90
C LEU A 230 0.09 -4.86 -14.07
N ILE A 231 0.89 -4.82 -13.00
CA ILE A 231 2.25 -5.39 -13.00
C ILE A 231 2.21 -6.91 -13.10
N ARG A 232 1.25 -7.57 -12.43
CA ARG A 232 1.03 -9.02 -12.57
C ARG A 232 0.61 -9.37 -14.00
N SER A 233 -0.34 -8.62 -14.57
CA SER A 233 -0.77 -8.80 -15.97
C SER A 233 0.38 -8.58 -16.96
N LEU A 234 1.29 -7.64 -16.68
CA LEU A 234 2.52 -7.45 -17.47
C LEU A 234 3.44 -8.67 -17.39
N ALA A 235 3.67 -9.23 -16.19
CA ALA A 235 4.46 -10.44 -16.03
C ALA A 235 3.84 -11.62 -16.80
N ASP A 236 2.51 -11.77 -16.73
CA ASP A 236 1.79 -12.80 -17.48
C ASP A 236 1.93 -12.60 -18.99
N ALA A 237 1.92 -11.36 -19.48
CA ALA A 237 2.16 -11.04 -20.88
C ALA A 237 3.58 -11.37 -21.34
N TYR A 238 4.60 -11.08 -20.53
CA TYR A 238 5.98 -11.47 -20.81
C TYR A 238 6.14 -12.99 -20.86
N GLN A 239 5.52 -13.71 -19.93
CA GLN A 239 5.55 -15.17 -19.92
C GLN A 239 4.87 -15.72 -21.18
N ALA A 240 3.71 -15.20 -21.56
CA ALA A 240 2.99 -15.61 -22.76
C ALA A 240 3.77 -15.31 -24.06
N ALA A 241 4.56 -14.22 -24.08
CA ALA A 241 5.48 -13.89 -25.15
C ALA A 241 6.76 -14.76 -25.18
N GLY A 242 6.90 -15.74 -24.28
CA GLY A 242 8.08 -16.60 -24.17
C GLY A 242 9.27 -15.97 -23.43
N ARG A 243 9.11 -14.78 -22.85
CA ARG A 243 10.14 -14.06 -22.07
C ARG A 243 10.02 -14.44 -20.59
N ILE A 244 10.24 -15.73 -20.30
CA ILE A 244 9.99 -16.35 -18.98
C ILE A 244 10.85 -15.72 -17.88
N GLU A 245 12.16 -15.54 -18.14
CA GLU A 245 13.08 -14.95 -17.17
C GLU A 245 12.64 -13.54 -16.76
N THR A 246 12.21 -12.72 -17.72
CA THR A 246 11.69 -11.36 -17.45
C THR A 246 10.41 -11.41 -16.62
N ALA A 247 9.52 -12.36 -16.90
CA ALA A 247 8.27 -12.52 -16.13
C ALA A 247 8.54 -12.91 -14.68
N GLU A 248 9.44 -13.86 -14.44
CA GLU A 248 9.85 -14.28 -13.10
C GLU A 248 10.52 -13.15 -12.32
N GLN A 249 11.36 -12.36 -12.99
CA GLN A 249 12.01 -11.19 -12.39
C GLN A 249 10.99 -10.14 -11.93
N ILE A 250 9.97 -9.86 -12.75
CA ILE A 250 8.88 -8.93 -12.38
C ILE A 250 8.09 -9.49 -11.19
N ARG A 251 7.75 -10.77 -11.17
CA ARG A 251 7.04 -11.38 -10.03
C ARG A 251 7.86 -11.28 -8.74
N ALA A 252 9.14 -11.63 -8.83
CA ALA A 252 10.08 -11.59 -7.71
C ALA A 252 10.37 -10.16 -7.20
N SER A 253 10.21 -9.11 -8.03
CA SER A 253 10.30 -7.72 -7.55
C SER A 253 9.00 -7.27 -6.87
N THR A 254 7.85 -7.82 -7.26
CA THR A 254 6.54 -7.51 -6.65
C THR A 254 6.20 -8.30 -5.38
N GLU A 255 6.78 -9.48 -5.19
CA GLU A 255 6.54 -10.38 -4.03
C GLU A 255 7.35 -10.00 -2.77
N SER A 256 8.36 -9.12 -2.91
CA SER A 256 9.25 -8.71 -1.81
C SER A 256 8.51 -7.89 -0.75
N ASN A 257 7.91 -8.55 0.24
CA ASN A 257 7.35 -7.97 1.45
C ASN A 257 8.41 -7.56 2.51
N GLY A 258 9.68 -7.38 2.17
CA GLY A 258 10.70 -6.99 3.14
C GLY A 258 11.85 -6.16 2.56
N GLU A 259 12.23 -5.10 3.28
CA GLU A 259 13.48 -4.35 3.03
C GLU A 259 14.75 -5.22 3.16
N GLU A 260 14.64 -6.37 3.85
CA GLU A 260 15.73 -7.35 4.03
C GLU A 260 16.14 -8.07 2.74
N ASP A 261 15.18 -8.41 1.87
CA ASP A 261 15.48 -9.24 0.69
C ASP A 261 16.19 -8.42 -0.42
N ARG A 262 15.92 -7.11 -0.45
CA ARG A 262 16.70 -6.13 -1.22
C ARG A 262 18.16 -6.05 -0.76
N ARG A 263 18.46 -6.28 0.52
CA ARG A 263 19.85 -6.33 1.02
C ARG A 263 20.57 -7.61 0.59
N ASN A 264 19.87 -8.75 0.56
CA ASN A 264 20.45 -10.03 0.14
C ASN A 264 20.82 -10.07 -1.35
N ARG A 265 20.03 -9.43 -2.23
CA ARG A 265 20.37 -9.29 -3.67
C ARG A 265 21.68 -8.53 -3.90
N ARG A 266 22.09 -7.64 -2.99
CA ARG A 266 23.37 -6.89 -3.07
C ARG A 266 24.62 -7.78 -2.92
N SER A 267 24.47 -9.05 -2.51
CA SER A 267 25.59 -9.95 -2.24
C SER A 267 26.05 -10.80 -3.43
N ARG A 268 25.22 -10.96 -4.47
CA ARG A 268 25.58 -11.75 -5.67
C ARG A 268 26.27 -10.87 -6.71
N ARG A 269 27.59 -10.74 -6.57
CA ARG A 269 28.47 -10.08 -7.53
C ARG A 269 28.87 -11.05 -8.64
N SER A 270 28.54 -10.71 -9.88
CA SER A 270 29.21 -11.24 -11.07
C SER A 270 29.18 -10.21 -12.20
N GLU A 271 30.29 -10.13 -12.92
CA GLU A 271 30.63 -9.19 -14.00
C GLU A 271 29.46 -8.97 -14.99
N GLY A 272 28.79 -7.82 -14.91
CA GLY A 272 27.57 -7.54 -15.68
C GLY A 272 27.83 -7.15 -17.14
N ILE A 273 27.10 -7.79 -18.07
CA ILE A 273 27.00 -7.44 -19.49
C ILE A 273 25.73 -6.61 -19.70
N VAL A 274 25.79 -5.53 -20.49
CA VAL A 274 24.61 -4.70 -20.81
C VAL A 274 23.56 -5.54 -21.57
N PRO A 275 22.30 -5.64 -21.09
CA PRO A 275 21.26 -6.45 -21.72
C PRO A 275 20.95 -6.00 -23.14
N ASN A 276 20.74 -6.94 -24.07
CA ASN A 276 20.29 -6.66 -25.43
C ASN A 276 18.77 -6.46 -25.50
N THR A 277 18.23 -5.61 -24.62
CA THR A 277 16.79 -5.33 -24.54
C THR A 277 16.43 -4.22 -25.52
N LEU A 278 15.37 -4.44 -26.31
CA LEU A 278 14.75 -3.43 -27.16
C LEU A 278 13.95 -2.44 -26.30
N MET A 279 14.18 -1.16 -26.52
CA MET A 279 13.55 -0.04 -25.82
C MET A 279 12.98 0.95 -26.82
N VAL A 280 12.10 1.82 -26.34
CA VAL A 280 11.49 2.89 -27.13
C VAL A 280 11.99 4.21 -26.56
N ASP A 281 12.61 5.03 -27.40
CA ASP A 281 13.11 6.34 -26.98
C ASP A 281 11.97 7.35 -26.78
N VAL A 282 12.31 8.57 -26.34
CA VAL A 282 11.32 9.65 -26.15
C VAL A 282 10.64 10.12 -27.44
N ASN A 283 11.19 9.79 -28.60
CA ASN A 283 10.65 10.11 -29.92
C ASN A 283 9.79 8.97 -30.48
N GLY A 284 9.79 7.80 -29.83
CA GLY A 284 9.05 6.61 -30.25
C GLY A 284 9.86 5.64 -31.11
N ASP A 285 11.17 5.86 -31.27
CA ASP A 285 12.04 5.02 -32.07
C ASP A 285 12.54 3.80 -31.28
N GLU A 286 12.58 2.63 -31.93
CA GLU A 286 13.12 1.41 -31.34
C GLU A 286 14.64 1.44 -31.28
N ILE A 287 15.20 1.25 -30.09
CA ILE A 287 16.64 1.24 -29.82
C ILE A 287 17.04 -0.03 -29.06
N SER A 288 18.21 -0.60 -29.36
CA SER A 288 18.78 -1.69 -28.57
C SER A 288 19.82 -1.14 -27.59
N LEU A 289 19.71 -1.51 -26.31
CA LEU A 289 20.66 -1.09 -25.27
C LEU A 289 22.08 -1.61 -25.50
N SER A 290 22.22 -2.81 -26.06
CA SER A 290 23.54 -3.41 -26.31
C SER A 290 24.37 -2.61 -27.32
N SER A 291 23.72 -1.89 -28.23
CA SER A 291 24.35 -1.00 -29.21
C SER A 291 25.12 0.17 -28.57
N PHE A 292 24.94 0.38 -27.26
CA PHE A 292 25.57 1.45 -26.49
C PHE A 292 26.49 0.92 -25.37
N ALA A 293 26.78 -0.38 -25.33
CA ALA A 293 27.49 -1.05 -24.22
C ALA A 293 28.85 -0.43 -23.85
N ASP A 294 29.52 0.22 -24.81
CA ASP A 294 30.81 0.90 -24.68
C ASP A 294 30.71 2.39 -24.31
N LYS A 295 29.48 2.93 -24.18
CA LYS A 295 29.21 4.39 -24.14
C LYS A 295 28.23 4.84 -23.05
N ILE A 296 27.77 3.97 -22.15
CA ILE A 296 26.69 4.27 -21.19
C ILE A 296 27.18 5.09 -19.96
N ILE A 297 26.56 6.26 -19.70
CA ILE A 297 26.40 6.84 -18.34
C ILE A 297 24.91 6.98 -18.10
N ILE A 298 24.39 6.30 -17.08
CA ILE A 298 23.02 6.47 -16.62
C ILE A 298 22.99 7.44 -15.46
N LEU A 299 22.32 8.56 -15.67
CA LEU A 299 22.10 9.58 -14.64
C LEU A 299 20.65 9.51 -14.18
N HIS A 300 20.46 9.08 -12.94
CA HIS A 300 19.18 8.94 -12.29
C HIS A 300 18.78 10.25 -11.59
N PHE A 301 17.71 10.89 -12.04
CA PHE A 301 17.23 12.16 -11.45
C PHE A 301 15.97 11.95 -10.62
N PHE A 302 16.06 12.27 -9.33
CA PHE A 302 14.91 12.61 -8.49
C PHE A 302 14.89 14.13 -8.31
N SER A 303 14.15 14.86 -9.13
CA SER A 303 13.78 16.24 -8.78
C SER A 303 12.54 16.71 -9.53
N LEU A 304 11.50 17.01 -8.77
CA LEU A 304 10.29 17.63 -9.28
C LEU A 304 10.59 19.04 -9.80
N ASN A 305 11.44 19.84 -9.14
CA ASN A 305 11.46 21.30 -9.35
C ASN A 305 12.57 21.88 -10.25
N GLU A 306 13.67 21.16 -10.49
CA GLU A 306 14.87 21.73 -11.15
C GLU A 306 15.19 21.12 -12.53
N SER A 307 14.26 20.37 -13.12
CA SER A 307 14.48 19.64 -14.40
C SER A 307 15.07 20.51 -15.52
N LYS A 308 14.66 21.77 -15.68
CA LYS A 308 15.18 22.67 -16.72
C LYS A 308 16.61 23.16 -16.45
N ALA A 309 16.95 23.45 -15.19
CA ALA A 309 18.30 23.83 -14.80
C ALA A 309 19.24 22.62 -14.90
N ASN A 310 18.80 21.45 -14.44
CA ASN A 310 19.55 20.20 -14.54
C ASN A 310 19.79 19.78 -15.99
N LEU A 311 18.78 19.88 -16.86
CA LEU A 311 18.92 19.61 -18.30
C LEU A 311 19.83 20.62 -19.00
N GLN A 312 19.82 21.90 -18.59
CA GLN A 312 20.69 22.92 -19.14
C GLN A 312 22.15 22.73 -18.69
N THR A 313 22.38 22.48 -17.40
CA THR A 313 23.68 22.12 -16.83
C THR A 313 24.24 20.83 -17.46
N LEU A 314 23.40 19.84 -17.75
CA LEU A 314 23.79 18.63 -18.49
C LEU A 314 24.19 18.93 -19.93
N ASN A 315 23.42 19.75 -20.62
CA ASN A 315 23.73 20.15 -21.99
C ASN A 315 25.06 20.92 -22.05
N GLU A 316 25.30 21.82 -21.09
CA GLU A 316 26.56 22.57 -20.95
C GLU A 316 27.73 21.66 -20.55
N PHE A 317 27.55 20.74 -19.60
CA PHE A 317 28.56 19.76 -19.18
C PHE A 317 28.97 18.81 -20.33
N CYS A 318 28.03 18.42 -21.18
CA CYS A 318 28.27 17.51 -22.29
C CYS A 318 28.75 18.20 -23.58
N GLN A 319 28.51 19.51 -23.75
CA GLN A 319 28.96 20.29 -24.92
C GLN A 319 30.50 20.29 -25.08
N ASP A 320 31.24 20.23 -23.97
CA ASP A 320 32.71 20.16 -23.94
C ASP A 320 33.27 18.73 -24.06
N LYS A 321 32.39 17.71 -24.08
CA LYS A 321 32.76 16.28 -24.06
C LYS A 321 32.32 15.53 -25.32
N LYS A 322 32.32 16.23 -26.48
CA LYS A 322 31.79 15.79 -27.79
C LYS A 322 32.20 14.40 -28.31
N SER A 323 33.21 13.74 -27.75
CA SER A 323 33.76 12.50 -28.32
C SER A 323 33.70 11.26 -27.43
N SER A 324 33.11 11.34 -26.24
CA SER A 324 33.01 10.17 -25.38
C SER A 324 31.84 10.33 -24.44
N LEU A 325 30.88 9.38 -24.52
CA LEU A 325 29.96 8.95 -23.45
C LEU A 325 28.51 9.51 -23.52
N GLN A 326 27.50 8.65 -23.74
CA GLN A 326 26.04 8.96 -23.76
C GLN A 326 25.14 7.71 -23.53
N VAL A 327 24.29 7.68 -22.48
CA VAL A 327 22.84 7.25 -22.47
C VAL A 327 22.17 7.65 -21.13
N VAL A 328 21.35 8.73 -21.09
CA VAL A 328 20.67 9.18 -19.85
C VAL A 328 19.28 8.55 -19.70
N GLY A 329 19.05 7.86 -18.56
CA GLY A 329 17.76 7.28 -18.17
C GLY A 329 17.03 8.16 -17.14
N ILE A 330 15.81 8.61 -17.43
CA ILE A 330 15.02 9.44 -16.48
C ILE A 330 13.89 8.61 -15.89
N MET A 331 13.81 8.57 -14.55
CA MET A 331 12.71 7.99 -13.79
C MET A 331 11.66 9.06 -13.48
N GLU A 332 10.38 8.71 -13.53
CA GLU A 332 9.31 9.53 -12.98
C GLU A 332 9.13 9.20 -11.49
N GLY A 333 9.35 10.18 -10.62
CA GLY A 333 9.14 10.04 -9.18
C GLY A 333 7.65 10.01 -8.84
N HIS A 334 7.28 9.16 -7.88
CA HIS A 334 5.92 9.02 -7.37
C HIS A 334 5.31 10.35 -6.86
N PHE A 335 3.98 10.44 -7.02
CA PHE A 335 3.01 11.42 -6.50
C PHE A 335 2.58 12.54 -7.46
N SER A 336 1.43 12.28 -8.11
CA SER A 336 0.24 13.13 -8.14
C SER A 336 0.46 14.65 -8.02
N GLU A 337 0.83 15.30 -9.11
CA GLU A 337 0.32 16.62 -9.47
C GLU A 337 0.39 16.76 -11.01
N GLU A 338 -0.67 16.27 -11.65
CA GLU A 338 -0.85 16.28 -13.09
C GLU A 338 -0.86 17.71 -13.62
N GLY A 339 0.08 18.02 -14.52
CA GLY A 339 0.06 19.23 -15.36
C GLY A 339 1.34 20.06 -15.38
N TRP A 340 2.25 19.91 -14.41
CA TRP A 340 3.44 20.78 -14.34
C TRP A 340 4.62 20.30 -15.22
N PHE A 341 4.78 18.98 -15.40
CA PHE A 341 5.88 18.40 -16.18
C PHE A 341 5.71 18.52 -17.69
N ALA A 342 4.50 18.29 -18.22
CA ALA A 342 4.25 18.27 -19.67
C ALA A 342 4.51 19.63 -20.37
N LYS A 343 4.39 20.74 -19.63
CA LYS A 343 4.63 22.12 -20.14
C LYS A 343 6.12 22.49 -20.27
N LYS A 344 7.05 21.72 -19.69
CA LYS A 344 8.49 22.01 -19.71
C LYS A 344 9.29 21.13 -20.68
N MET A 345 8.64 20.19 -21.38
CA MET A 345 9.26 19.25 -22.32
C MET A 345 9.60 19.82 -23.70
N ASP A 346 9.18 21.05 -24.03
CA ASP A 346 9.41 21.71 -25.33
C ASP A 346 10.90 21.98 -25.68
N ASN A 347 11.86 21.46 -24.90
CA ASN A 347 13.30 21.60 -25.16
C ASN A 347 14.05 20.26 -25.27
N LEU A 348 13.38 19.10 -25.23
CA LEU A 348 14.05 17.80 -25.43
C LEU A 348 14.59 17.64 -26.86
N GLU A 349 13.92 18.23 -27.85
CA GLU A 349 14.37 18.24 -29.25
C GLU A 349 15.71 18.97 -29.46
N LYS A 350 16.22 19.69 -28.45
CA LYS A 350 17.52 20.39 -28.48
C LYS A 350 18.65 19.58 -27.82
N LEU A 351 18.37 18.39 -27.30
CA LEU A 351 19.38 17.51 -26.73
C LEU A 351 20.11 16.76 -27.84
N SER A 352 21.43 16.66 -27.73
CA SER A 352 22.29 16.05 -28.75
C SER A 352 22.51 14.54 -28.54
N PHE A 353 21.65 13.87 -27.76
CA PHE A 353 21.79 12.46 -27.38
C PHE A 353 20.44 11.76 -27.09
N PRO A 354 20.35 10.42 -27.26
CA PRO A 354 19.14 9.65 -27.02
C PRO A 354 18.82 9.57 -25.52
N VAL A 355 17.53 9.76 -25.17
CA VAL A 355 17.01 9.69 -23.80
C VAL A 355 16.05 8.52 -23.69
N VAL A 356 16.21 7.70 -22.65
CA VAL A 356 15.36 6.54 -22.38
C VAL A 356 14.56 6.79 -21.10
N ARG A 357 13.28 6.45 -21.10
CA ARG A 357 12.42 6.55 -19.91
C ARG A 357 12.26 5.19 -19.26
N PHE A 358 12.37 5.14 -17.95
CA PHE A 358 12.19 3.92 -17.16
C PHE A 358 11.04 4.11 -16.17
N ASN A 359 10.10 3.16 -16.13
CA ASN A 359 9.24 2.99 -14.97
C ASN A 359 9.97 2.20 -13.86
N GLN A 360 9.40 2.12 -12.64
CA GLN A 360 10.04 1.43 -11.51
C GLN A 360 10.38 -0.04 -11.82
N ALA A 361 9.49 -0.79 -12.46
CA ALA A 361 9.73 -2.20 -12.76
C ALA A 361 10.83 -2.37 -13.82
N GLU A 362 10.86 -1.50 -14.83
CA GLU A 362 11.91 -1.46 -15.84
C GLU A 362 13.25 -1.02 -15.27
N TRP A 363 13.24 -0.09 -14.30
CA TRP A 363 14.43 0.31 -13.56
C TRP A 363 14.97 -0.83 -12.70
N ASP A 364 14.11 -1.54 -11.97
CA ASP A 364 14.50 -2.68 -11.14
C ASP A 364 15.05 -3.84 -12.00
N LEU A 365 14.43 -4.11 -13.16
CA LEU A 365 14.92 -5.07 -14.16
C LEU A 365 16.27 -4.65 -14.75
N PHE A 366 16.42 -3.36 -15.04
CA PHE A 366 17.64 -2.79 -15.59
C PHE A 366 18.80 -2.86 -14.57
N GLU A 367 18.56 -2.46 -13.31
CA GLU A 367 19.53 -2.54 -12.21
C GLU A 367 19.93 -4.00 -11.92
N PHE A 368 18.97 -4.92 -11.97
CA PHE A 368 19.21 -6.35 -11.82
C PHE A 368 20.06 -6.93 -12.96
N ALA A 369 19.77 -6.57 -14.21
CA ALA A 369 20.42 -7.17 -15.37
C ALA A 369 21.82 -6.58 -15.65
N VAL A 370 22.10 -5.35 -15.22
CA VAL A 370 23.43 -4.69 -15.40
C VAL A 370 24.40 -5.00 -14.25
N GLY A 371 23.94 -5.57 -13.13
CA GLY A 371 24.80 -6.13 -12.08
C GLY A 371 25.62 -5.12 -11.26
N PHE A 372 25.39 -3.81 -11.44
CA PHE A 372 26.00 -2.75 -10.62
C PHE A 372 24.91 -1.91 -9.91
N PRO A 373 25.09 -1.55 -8.63
CA PRO A 373 24.35 -0.45 -8.05
C PRO A 373 24.85 0.84 -8.72
N ILE A 374 24.09 1.37 -9.68
CA ILE A 374 24.36 2.71 -10.20
C ILE A 374 24.14 3.66 -9.03
N ARG A 375 25.20 4.34 -8.57
CA ARG A 375 25.09 5.37 -7.54
C ARG A 375 24.15 6.45 -8.08
N ALA A 376 22.91 6.43 -7.63
CA ALA A 376 22.03 7.58 -7.70
C ALA A 376 22.72 8.69 -6.90
N VAL A 377 23.33 9.65 -7.60
CA VAL A 377 23.72 10.91 -6.98
C VAL A 377 22.44 11.75 -7.02
N PRO A 378 21.75 11.99 -5.88
CA PRO A 378 20.74 13.03 -5.86
C PRO A 378 21.46 14.32 -6.28
N ALA A 379 20.85 15.13 -7.13
CA ALA A 379 21.48 16.32 -7.69
C ALA A 379 22.01 17.27 -6.60
N THR A 380 23.26 17.06 -6.19
CA THR A 380 24.30 18.01 -5.86
C THR A 380 25.58 17.21 -5.83
N LEU A 381 26.32 17.20 -6.94
CA LEU A 381 27.71 16.77 -6.88
C LEU A 381 28.50 17.89 -6.20
N THR A 382 28.80 17.78 -4.90
CA THR A 382 30.02 18.39 -4.37
C THR A 382 30.55 17.58 -3.18
N VAL A 383 31.68 16.92 -3.38
CA VAL A 383 32.53 16.42 -2.29
C VAL A 383 33.94 16.90 -2.55
N ILE A 384 34.44 17.76 -1.67
CA ILE A 384 35.87 17.83 -1.32
C ILE A 384 35.90 17.98 0.21
N GLY A 385 36.81 17.28 0.89
CA GLY A 385 36.80 16.95 2.32
C GLY A 385 36.63 18.11 3.34
N ASP A 386 36.32 17.69 4.56
CA ASP A 386 36.33 18.40 5.85
C ASP A 386 35.75 19.85 5.90
N GLY A 387 34.46 20.02 5.61
CA GLY A 387 33.59 21.14 6.09
C GLY A 387 33.15 22.22 5.09
N LEU A 388 31.96 22.85 5.27
CA LEU A 388 31.50 24.02 4.48
C LEU A 388 30.68 25.08 5.27
N LEU A 389 30.99 26.37 5.00
CA LEU A 389 30.39 27.65 5.47
C LEU A 389 29.82 28.45 4.27
N ILE A 390 28.84 29.35 4.49
CA ILE A 390 28.38 30.35 3.49
C ILE A 390 28.43 31.78 4.07
N ASP A 391 28.88 32.72 3.22
CA ASP A 391 29.10 34.15 3.46
C ASP A 391 27.79 34.97 3.49
N GLN A 392 27.70 35.94 4.42
CA GLN A 392 26.54 36.78 4.70
C GLN A 392 26.07 37.65 3.53
N LYS A 393 26.95 37.98 2.59
CA LYS A 393 26.63 38.91 1.49
C LYS A 393 25.61 38.38 0.48
N HIS A 394 25.29 37.09 0.51
CA HIS A 394 24.32 36.45 -0.39
C HIS A 394 22.96 36.16 0.26
N TYR A 395 22.71 36.64 1.49
CA TYR A 395 21.43 36.42 2.20
C TYR A 395 20.22 37.04 1.50
N ALA A 396 20.40 38.15 0.78
CA ALA A 396 19.33 38.87 0.10
C ALA A 396 18.95 38.28 -1.28
N ASP A 397 19.80 37.42 -1.84
CA ASP A 397 19.56 36.75 -3.13
C ASP A 397 18.77 35.44 -2.95
N LEU A 398 18.49 35.05 -1.70
CA LEU A 398 17.70 33.88 -1.37
C LEU A 398 16.21 34.23 -1.51
N SER A 399 15.51 33.48 -2.36
CA SER A 399 14.07 33.64 -2.52
C SER A 399 13.34 33.37 -1.20
N THR A 400 12.14 33.94 -0.99
CA THR A 400 11.35 33.67 0.23
C THR A 400 11.10 32.17 0.44
N GLY A 401 11.01 31.39 -0.65
CA GLY A 401 10.95 29.94 -0.61
C GLY A 401 12.26 29.28 -0.17
N THR A 402 13.41 29.81 -0.59
CA THR A 402 14.74 29.35 -0.12
C THR A 402 15.01 29.75 1.32
N LEU A 403 14.54 30.92 1.77
CA LEU A 403 14.54 31.33 3.17
C LEU A 403 13.56 30.50 4.00
N GLU A 404 12.39 30.15 3.47
CA GLU A 404 11.44 29.23 4.10
C GLU A 404 11.97 27.80 4.14
N ASP A 405 12.73 27.34 3.14
CA ASP A 405 13.43 26.06 3.11
C ASP A 405 14.70 26.08 3.95
N LEU A 406 15.33 27.24 4.16
CA LEU A 406 16.39 27.44 5.15
C LEU A 406 15.83 27.53 6.57
N VAL A 407 14.63 28.11 6.75
CA VAL A 407 13.87 28.17 8.01
C VAL A 407 13.23 26.81 8.32
N LYS A 408 12.78 26.06 7.31
CA LYS A 408 12.31 24.68 7.40
C LYS A 408 13.48 23.73 7.57
N SER A 409 14.64 23.97 6.96
CA SER A 409 15.85 23.18 7.21
C SER A 409 16.56 23.57 8.51
N THR A 410 16.38 24.79 9.03
CA THR A 410 16.77 25.16 10.41
C THR A 410 15.71 24.77 11.44
N ARG A 411 14.44 24.58 11.06
CA ARG A 411 13.40 23.90 11.85
C ARG A 411 13.57 22.38 11.81
N GLN A 412 13.96 21.79 10.69
CA GLN A 412 14.40 20.39 10.55
C GLN A 412 15.79 20.20 11.13
N ARG A 413 16.63 21.23 11.28
CA ARG A 413 17.88 21.18 12.08
C ARG A 413 17.64 21.48 13.56
N ARG A 414 16.60 22.23 13.92
CA ARG A 414 16.05 22.25 15.29
C ARG A 414 15.34 20.94 15.63
N SER A 415 14.73 20.26 14.64
CA SER A 415 14.21 18.89 14.74
C SER A 415 15.30 17.83 14.52
N SER A 416 16.47 18.15 13.96
CA SER A 416 17.67 17.32 14.04
C SER A 416 18.49 17.62 15.30
N MET A 417 18.11 18.65 16.05
CA MET A 417 18.40 18.86 17.47
C MET A 417 17.29 18.26 18.36
N ASP A 418 16.28 17.63 17.76
CA ASP A 418 15.19 16.92 18.46
C ASP A 418 14.90 15.61 17.69
N ARG A 419 15.95 14.77 17.55
CA ARG A 419 15.88 13.49 16.83
C ARG A 419 14.83 12.60 17.49
N ASP A 420 13.90 12.03 16.71
CA ASP A 420 12.96 11.03 17.25
C ASP A 420 13.79 9.83 17.74
N PRO A 421 13.75 9.51 19.03
CA PRO A 421 14.67 8.57 19.63
C PRO A 421 14.37 7.13 19.24
N ASN A 422 15.42 6.31 19.11
CA ASN A 422 15.35 4.86 18.90
C ASN A 422 14.50 4.22 20.00
N VAL A 423 13.43 3.49 19.66
CA VAL A 423 12.52 2.89 20.65
C VAL A 423 12.74 1.38 20.74
N LEU A 424 13.04 0.88 21.94
CA LEU A 424 13.06 -0.54 22.28
C LEU A 424 11.82 -0.87 23.10
N TRP A 425 10.92 -1.69 22.56
CA TRP A 425 9.67 -2.06 23.22
C TRP A 425 9.87 -3.13 24.29
N ALA A 426 9.06 -3.06 25.35
CA ALA A 426 9.00 -4.09 26.37
C ALA A 426 8.64 -5.45 25.74
N ASN A 427 9.37 -6.51 26.09
CA ASN A 427 9.17 -7.84 25.50
C ASN A 427 8.76 -8.91 26.53
N ARG A 428 8.80 -8.59 27.82
CA ARG A 428 8.37 -9.51 28.89
C ARG A 428 7.78 -8.76 30.08
N VAL A 429 6.78 -9.37 30.71
CA VAL A 429 6.28 -8.93 32.02
C VAL A 429 7.14 -9.60 33.10
N VAL A 430 7.70 -8.80 33.99
CA VAL A 430 8.53 -9.29 35.11
C VAL A 430 7.71 -9.39 36.38
N LYS A 431 6.91 -8.36 36.67
CA LYS A 431 6.04 -8.31 37.85
C LYS A 431 4.94 -7.29 37.65
N PHE A 432 3.79 -7.48 38.27
CA PHE A 432 2.72 -6.48 38.33
C PHE A 432 1.99 -6.58 39.67
N SER A 433 1.22 -5.55 40.02
CA SER A 433 0.42 -5.51 41.24
C SER A 433 -0.88 -6.31 41.11
N SER A 434 -1.64 -6.04 40.05
CA SER A 434 -2.91 -6.66 39.72
C SER A 434 -3.21 -6.47 38.23
N GLN A 435 -4.14 -7.26 37.71
CA GLN A 435 -4.64 -7.14 36.35
C GLN A 435 -6.13 -7.42 36.32
N TYR A 436 -6.86 -6.77 35.42
CA TYR A 436 -8.32 -6.88 35.34
C TYR A 436 -8.79 -8.27 34.91
N SER A 437 -8.05 -8.94 34.02
CA SER A 437 -8.27 -10.33 33.63
C SER A 437 -6.96 -10.96 33.17
N ASP A 438 -6.94 -12.30 33.10
CA ASP A 438 -5.77 -13.10 32.70
C ASP A 438 -5.50 -13.07 31.19
N ALA A 439 -6.44 -12.55 30.39
CA ALA A 439 -6.28 -12.42 28.94
C ALA A 439 -6.52 -10.97 28.49
N ASP A 440 -7.77 -10.53 28.54
CA ASP A 440 -8.16 -9.15 28.23
C ASP A 440 -7.69 -8.21 29.34
N TRP A 441 -7.09 -7.08 28.99
CA TRP A 441 -6.51 -6.11 29.93
C TRP A 441 -5.39 -6.66 30.85
N SER A 442 -4.81 -7.81 30.49
CA SER A 442 -3.71 -8.41 31.24
C SER A 442 -2.44 -7.56 31.19
N ALA A 443 -1.46 -7.83 32.06
CA ALA A 443 -0.18 -7.14 32.02
C ALA A 443 0.60 -7.36 30.70
N GLU A 444 0.33 -8.45 29.99
CA GLU A 444 0.96 -8.75 28.70
C GLU A 444 0.56 -7.75 27.61
N GLN A 445 -0.59 -7.10 27.75
CA GLN A 445 -1.06 -6.08 26.81
C GLN A 445 -0.18 -4.82 26.77
N ALA A 446 0.76 -4.65 27.71
CA ALA A 446 1.71 -3.53 27.69
C ALA A 446 3.02 -3.85 26.93
N LEU A 447 3.14 -5.06 26.37
CA LEU A 447 4.32 -5.51 25.63
C LEU A 447 4.21 -5.18 24.14
N GLY A 448 5.36 -5.01 23.49
CA GLY A 448 5.45 -4.70 22.08
C GLY A 448 5.09 -3.25 21.73
N PRO A 449 4.96 -2.95 20.43
CA PRO A 449 4.44 -1.68 19.96
C PRO A 449 2.98 -1.46 20.39
N PRO A 450 2.50 -0.20 20.46
CA PRO A 450 1.12 0.13 20.83
C PRO A 450 0.10 -0.52 19.88
N ASP A 451 -0.91 -1.22 20.41
CA ASP A 451 -2.00 -1.85 19.64
C ASP A 451 -3.29 -1.01 19.72
N THR A 452 -3.45 -0.24 20.79
CA THR A 452 -4.56 0.68 20.99
C THR A 452 -4.30 2.05 20.38
N TYR A 453 -3.11 2.63 20.55
CA TYR A 453 -2.80 3.97 20.05
C TYR A 453 -2.66 3.96 18.50
N PRO A 454 -3.22 4.92 17.74
CA PRO A 454 -3.78 6.21 18.17
C PRO A 454 -5.26 6.19 18.54
N ASP A 455 -5.94 5.04 18.60
CA ASP A 455 -7.25 4.98 19.26
C ASP A 455 -7.10 5.15 20.79
N HIS A 456 -8.23 5.16 21.51
CA HIS A 456 -8.28 5.33 22.97
C HIS A 456 -9.58 4.75 23.55
N GLY A 457 -9.70 4.81 24.87
CA GLY A 457 -10.84 4.32 25.63
C GLY A 457 -10.55 2.97 26.28
N ASP A 458 -11.56 2.44 26.95
CA ASP A 458 -11.49 1.15 27.62
C ASP A 458 -11.40 0.02 26.59
N ARG A 459 -10.22 -0.56 26.43
CA ARG A 459 -9.95 -1.59 25.41
C ARG A 459 -9.16 -2.77 25.99
N PRO A 460 -9.53 -4.01 25.61
CA PRO A 460 -8.89 -5.22 26.11
C PRO A 460 -7.41 -5.37 25.70
N THR A 461 -6.96 -4.57 24.74
CA THR A 461 -5.59 -4.50 24.20
C THR A 461 -4.66 -3.56 24.99
N ALA A 462 -5.01 -3.19 26.22
CA ALA A 462 -4.16 -2.36 27.09
C ALA A 462 -4.21 -2.85 28.54
N TRP A 463 -3.08 -2.86 29.24
CA TRP A 463 -3.02 -3.31 30.63
C TRP A 463 -3.90 -2.44 31.51
N CYS A 464 -4.76 -3.07 32.31
CA CYS A 464 -5.59 -2.42 33.31
C CYS A 464 -5.39 -3.10 34.67
N PRO A 465 -5.17 -2.35 35.76
CA PRO A 465 -5.25 -2.90 37.10
C PRO A 465 -6.63 -3.47 37.42
N GLU A 466 -6.69 -4.46 38.30
CA GLU A 466 -7.92 -5.14 38.72
C GLU A 466 -8.89 -4.17 39.42
N VAL A 467 -8.34 -3.35 40.31
CA VAL A 467 -9.12 -2.47 41.17
C VAL A 467 -8.76 -1.02 40.90
N ASN A 468 -9.78 -0.21 40.62
CA ASN A 468 -9.66 1.24 40.53
C ASN A 468 -9.84 1.88 41.92
N ASN A 469 -8.83 1.75 42.80
CA ASN A 469 -8.85 2.30 44.15
C ASN A 469 -7.81 3.41 44.34
N THR A 470 -8.25 4.58 44.84
CA THR A 470 -7.38 5.74 45.10
C THR A 470 -6.36 5.54 46.21
N ASP A 471 -6.59 4.58 47.11
CA ASP A 471 -5.73 4.32 48.28
C ASP A 471 -4.63 3.29 47.97
N ARG A 472 -4.63 2.71 46.77
CA ARG A 472 -3.66 1.70 46.34
C ARG A 472 -2.76 2.24 45.23
N THR A 473 -1.48 1.90 45.31
CA THR A 473 -0.54 2.13 44.22
C THR A 473 -0.45 0.84 43.42
N GLU A 474 -0.83 0.90 42.15
CA GLU A 474 -0.72 -0.20 41.20
C GLU A 474 0.61 -0.09 40.46
N PHE A 475 1.21 -1.19 40.04
CA PHE A 475 2.47 -1.15 39.32
C PHE A 475 2.56 -2.25 38.26
N ILE A 476 3.33 -1.96 37.21
CA ILE A 476 3.79 -2.94 36.23
C ILE A 476 5.28 -2.79 36.04
N ARG A 477 6.00 -3.91 36.02
CA ARG A 477 7.42 -4.02 35.72
C ARG A 477 7.59 -4.87 34.48
N VAL A 478 8.24 -4.29 33.47
CA VAL A 478 8.51 -4.92 32.18
C VAL A 478 10.00 -4.96 31.91
N GLY A 479 10.44 -5.94 31.14
CA GLY A 479 11.81 -6.11 30.69
C GLY A 479 11.95 -5.94 29.18
N PHE A 480 13.19 -5.73 28.73
CA PHE A 480 13.54 -5.47 27.34
C PHE A 480 14.47 -6.56 26.79
N GLU A 481 14.42 -6.81 25.47
CA GLU A 481 15.13 -7.93 24.83
C GLU A 481 16.63 -7.96 25.13
N SER A 482 17.26 -6.79 25.22
CA SER A 482 18.67 -6.67 25.59
C SER A 482 18.89 -5.44 26.46
N PRO A 483 19.65 -5.56 27.57
CA PRO A 483 20.04 -4.41 28.38
C PRO A 483 20.74 -3.35 27.54
N THR A 484 20.22 -2.12 27.55
CA THR A 484 20.73 -1.01 26.73
C THR A 484 20.84 0.29 27.50
N TYR A 485 21.68 1.20 27.04
CA TYR A 485 21.74 2.55 27.59
C TYR A 485 20.46 3.31 27.23
N MET A 486 19.85 3.95 28.23
CA MET A 486 18.57 4.63 28.08
C MET A 486 18.77 6.15 28.05
N GLU A 487 18.13 6.84 27.14
CA GLU A 487 18.02 8.32 27.10
C GLU A 487 16.57 8.80 27.36
N GLY A 488 15.63 7.88 27.54
CA GLY A 488 14.24 8.25 27.77
C GLY A 488 13.28 7.08 27.87
N LEU A 489 12.03 7.38 28.21
CA LEU A 489 10.93 6.43 28.29
C LEU A 489 9.70 6.98 27.57
N LYS A 490 8.97 6.14 26.85
CA LYS A 490 7.62 6.38 26.35
C LYS A 490 6.64 5.39 27.01
N VAL A 491 5.56 5.90 27.60
CA VAL A 491 4.46 5.10 28.14
C VAL A 491 3.16 5.56 27.49
N TYR A 492 2.44 4.65 26.86
CA TYR A 492 1.22 4.95 26.11
C TYR A 492 -0.01 4.79 27.02
N GLU A 493 -0.46 5.89 27.60
CA GLU A 493 -1.68 5.93 28.42
C GLU A 493 -2.90 6.12 27.49
N THR A 494 -3.69 5.08 27.24
CA THR A 494 -4.79 5.11 26.24
C THR A 494 -6.19 5.18 26.84
N CYS A 495 -6.32 5.01 28.15
CA CYS A 495 -7.54 5.26 28.89
C CYS A 495 -7.20 5.97 30.21
N ASN A 496 -7.88 7.08 30.48
CA ASN A 496 -7.77 7.85 31.72
C ASN A 496 -6.32 8.15 32.17
N PRO A 497 -5.56 8.87 31.32
CA PRO A 497 -4.15 9.19 31.56
C PRO A 497 -3.95 10.12 32.77
N GLY A 498 -2.70 10.28 33.20
CA GLY A 498 -2.30 11.17 34.30
C GLY A 498 -2.12 10.48 35.64
N VAL A 499 -2.23 9.16 35.69
CA VAL A 499 -2.15 8.38 36.95
C VAL A 499 -0.74 7.91 37.31
N ILE A 500 0.23 8.04 36.40
CA ILE A 500 1.64 7.69 36.68
C ILE A 500 2.20 8.61 37.78
N VAL A 501 2.73 8.01 38.86
CA VAL A 501 3.30 8.72 40.01
C VAL A 501 4.78 8.44 40.24
N GLN A 502 5.29 7.27 39.82
CA GLN A 502 6.71 6.94 39.92
C GLN A 502 7.16 6.05 38.76
N VAL A 503 8.41 6.20 38.35
CA VAL A 503 9.06 5.33 37.36
C VAL A 503 10.46 4.98 37.85
N PHE A 504 10.79 3.69 37.86
CA PHE A 504 12.09 3.16 38.25
C PHE A 504 12.71 2.36 37.10
N ALA A 505 14.02 2.50 36.92
CA ALA A 505 14.82 1.61 36.08
C ALA A 505 15.59 0.61 36.94
N PHE A 506 15.85 -0.57 36.39
CA PHE A 506 16.69 -1.60 36.98
C PHE A 506 17.77 -2.00 35.99
N ASP A 507 19.01 -2.10 36.46
CA ASP A 507 20.11 -2.62 35.65
C ASP A 507 20.17 -4.17 35.69
N GLU A 508 21.15 -4.72 34.96
CA GLU A 508 21.41 -6.17 34.88
C GLU A 508 21.70 -6.83 36.23
N ALA A 509 22.18 -6.06 37.22
CA ALA A 509 22.44 -6.53 38.57
C ALA A 509 21.19 -6.42 39.48
N GLY A 510 20.08 -5.88 38.97
CA GLY A 510 18.86 -5.63 39.72
C GLY A 510 18.93 -4.38 40.62
N GLN A 511 19.96 -3.55 40.48
CA GLN A 511 20.06 -2.28 41.20
C GLN A 511 18.99 -1.32 40.68
N ARG A 512 18.26 -0.69 41.60
CA ARG A 512 17.12 0.20 41.31
C ARG A 512 17.57 1.66 41.23
N TYR A 513 17.08 2.37 40.22
CA TYR A 513 17.30 3.81 39.99
C TYR A 513 15.95 4.53 39.81
N SER A 514 15.76 5.66 40.49
CA SER A 514 14.54 6.48 40.34
C SER A 514 14.68 7.40 39.13
N LEU A 515 13.83 7.24 38.11
CA LEU A 515 13.85 8.08 36.91
C LEU A 515 12.91 9.28 37.03
N TRP A 516 11.77 9.07 37.68
CA TRP A 516 10.74 10.10 37.80
C TRP A 516 9.84 9.85 39.00
N GLN A 517 9.43 10.92 39.66
CA GLN A 517 8.51 10.87 40.79
C GLN A 517 7.66 12.14 40.85
N ARG A 518 6.41 11.99 41.25
CA ARG A 518 5.48 13.08 41.54
C ARG A 518 4.68 12.78 42.80
N GLU A 519 4.40 13.80 43.60
CA GLU A 519 3.67 13.64 44.86
C GLU A 519 2.19 13.26 44.66
N ARG A 520 1.56 13.82 43.62
CA ARG A 520 0.14 13.62 43.28
C ARG A 520 -0.03 13.31 41.79
N PRO A 521 -0.99 12.45 41.41
CA PRO A 521 -1.26 12.18 40.01
C PRO A 521 -1.71 13.46 39.29
N GLU A 522 -1.45 13.54 38.00
CA GLU A 522 -1.78 14.69 37.17
C GLU A 522 -3.27 14.72 36.85
N THR A 523 -3.93 15.85 37.07
CA THR A 523 -5.26 16.07 36.53
C THR A 523 -5.14 16.44 35.07
N THR A 524 -5.62 15.58 34.18
CA THR A 524 -5.63 15.84 32.73
C THR A 524 -7.03 15.66 32.16
N PHE A 525 -7.33 16.42 31.11
CA PHE A 525 -8.59 16.35 30.36
C PHE A 525 -8.44 15.62 29.03
N VAL A 526 -7.23 15.15 28.70
CA VAL A 526 -6.97 14.38 27.48
C VAL A 526 -7.40 12.93 27.67
N LYS A 527 -7.94 12.32 26.60
CA LYS A 527 -8.42 10.92 26.66
C LYS A 527 -7.30 9.89 26.48
N LYS A 528 -6.14 10.31 25.98
CA LYS A 528 -4.94 9.52 25.74
C LYS A 528 -3.69 10.39 25.80
N ARG A 529 -2.54 9.84 26.17
CA ARG A 529 -1.25 10.54 26.23
C ARG A 529 -0.10 9.58 25.96
N ILE A 530 0.97 10.07 25.34
CA ILE A 530 2.29 9.43 25.42
C ILE A 530 3.04 10.14 26.55
N PHE A 531 3.12 9.52 27.72
CA PHE A 531 3.94 10.02 28.82
C PHE A 531 5.41 9.80 28.48
N ARG A 532 6.19 10.89 28.54
CA ARG A 532 7.59 10.89 28.12
C ARG A 532 8.49 11.33 29.26
N ILE A 533 9.54 10.57 29.49
CA ILE A 533 10.68 10.98 30.30
C ILE A 533 11.87 11.13 29.35
N GLN A 534 12.54 12.27 29.38
CA GLN A 534 13.81 12.47 28.68
C GLN A 534 14.90 12.64 29.73
N LEU A 535 16.02 11.96 29.56
CA LEU A 535 17.19 12.04 30.42
C LEU A 535 18.47 11.99 29.59
N PRO A 536 19.61 12.46 30.11
CA PRO A 536 20.91 12.09 29.55
C PRO A 536 21.05 10.57 29.51
N SER A 537 21.84 10.05 28.56
CA SER A 537 22.13 8.62 28.47
C SER A 537 22.59 8.07 29.83
N THR A 538 21.99 6.99 30.29
CA THR A 538 22.32 6.35 31.56
C THR A 538 23.77 5.85 31.55
N ALA A 539 24.44 5.88 32.71
CA ALA A 539 25.78 5.30 32.86
C ALA A 539 25.77 3.76 32.94
N TYR A 540 24.58 3.18 33.10
CA TYR A 540 24.31 1.75 33.24
C TYR A 540 23.32 1.30 32.16
N LYS A 541 23.37 0.02 31.79
CA LYS A 541 22.39 -0.59 30.89
C LYS A 541 21.11 -0.91 31.67
N VAL A 542 19.97 -0.49 31.15
CA VAL A 542 18.66 -0.74 31.71
C VAL A 542 18.13 -2.06 31.15
N ASP A 543 17.82 -3.00 32.04
CA ASP A 543 17.19 -4.29 31.69
C ASP A 543 15.66 -4.24 31.87
N MET A 544 15.20 -3.49 32.87
CA MET A 544 13.78 -3.44 33.24
C MET A 544 13.35 -2.04 33.68
N VAL A 545 12.06 -1.74 33.51
CA VAL A 545 11.42 -0.53 34.02
C VAL A 545 10.16 -0.91 34.79
N GLU A 546 9.93 -0.23 35.92
CA GLU A 546 8.73 -0.35 36.73
C GLU A 546 7.99 0.98 36.80
N ILE A 547 6.70 0.96 36.48
CA ILE A 547 5.81 2.12 36.44
C ILE A 547 4.78 1.96 37.54
N HIS A 548 4.64 2.97 38.38
CA HIS A 548 3.64 3.02 39.46
C HIS A 548 2.53 4.00 39.11
N LEU A 549 1.30 3.52 39.24
CA LEU A 549 0.06 4.26 39.01
C LEU A 549 -0.65 4.49 40.34
N ARG A 550 -1.25 5.67 40.50
CA ARG A 550 -2.21 5.93 41.57
C ARG A 550 -3.52 6.42 40.94
N PRO A 551 -4.55 5.56 40.87
CA PRO A 551 -5.82 5.90 40.24
C PRO A 551 -6.52 7.10 40.90
N GLN A 552 -7.37 7.81 40.16
CA GLN A 552 -8.15 8.93 40.67
C GLN A 552 -9.65 8.57 40.75
N ALA A 553 -10.32 8.95 41.84
CA ALA A 553 -11.70 8.55 42.14
C ALA A 553 -12.75 8.90 41.06
N ARG A 554 -12.44 9.87 40.17
CA ARG A 554 -13.37 10.36 39.14
C ARG A 554 -12.93 10.02 37.70
N SER A 555 -11.78 9.40 37.50
CA SER A 555 -11.23 9.18 36.16
C SER A 555 -11.73 7.91 35.49
N GLY A 556 -12.22 6.90 36.22
CA GLY A 556 -12.41 5.55 35.66
C GLY A 556 -11.08 4.79 35.57
N TRP A 557 -11.09 3.58 35.02
CA TRP A 557 -9.92 2.68 34.98
C TRP A 557 -8.82 3.23 34.07
N SER A 558 -7.59 3.26 34.56
CA SER A 558 -6.44 3.72 33.77
C SER A 558 -5.77 2.56 33.04
N GLN A 559 -5.38 2.79 31.79
CA GLN A 559 -4.84 1.74 30.93
C GLN A 559 -3.52 2.15 30.28
N ILE A 560 -2.56 1.22 30.24
CA ILE A 560 -1.28 1.33 29.55
C ILE A 560 -1.23 0.37 28.39
N ASP A 561 -1.10 0.90 27.19
CA ASP A 561 -1.07 0.17 25.92
C ASP A 561 0.33 -0.32 25.55
N ALA A 562 1.37 0.45 25.85
CA ALA A 562 2.75 0.07 25.53
C ALA A 562 3.77 0.84 26.36
N ILE A 563 4.94 0.22 26.55
CA ILE A 563 6.09 0.79 27.25
C ILE A 563 7.34 0.62 26.37
N GLY A 564 8.01 1.73 26.04
CA GLY A 564 9.20 1.74 25.20
C GLY A 564 10.35 2.53 25.81
N LEU A 565 11.54 1.94 25.88
CA LEU A 565 12.79 2.63 26.17
C LEU A 565 13.26 3.43 24.97
N LEU A 566 13.80 4.60 25.22
CA LEU A 566 14.53 5.38 24.25
C LEU A 566 16.02 5.13 24.47
N TYR A 567 16.75 4.78 23.42
CA TYR A 567 18.18 4.48 23.51
C TYR A 567 18.99 5.27 22.47
N PRO A 568 20.28 5.57 22.73
CA PRO A 568 21.14 6.27 21.78
C PRO A 568 21.24 5.54 20.44
N GLN A 569 21.27 6.29 19.34
CA GLN A 569 21.63 5.77 18.02
C GLN A 569 23.17 5.68 17.93
N ASP A 570 23.70 4.53 17.53
CA ASP A 570 25.13 4.34 17.21
C ASP A 570 25.58 5.15 15.98
#